data_AF-A0A7V2JQV7-F1
#
_entry.id   AF-A0A7V2JQV7-F1
#
_cell.length_a   1.000
_cell.length_b   1.000
_cell.length_c   1.000
_cell.angle_alpha   90.00
_cell.angle_beta   90.00
_cell.angle_gamma   90.00
#
_symmetry.space_group_name_H-M   'P 1'
#
loop_
_entity.id
_entity.type
_entity.pdbx_description
1 polymer ?
#
loop_
_entity_poly.entity_id
_entity_poly.type
_entity_poly.pdbx_seq_one_letter_code
_entity_poly.pdbx_strand_id
1 'polypeptide(L)'
;MDMNAQGDVIAYQLHGNCYVNLTNHCTLRCQFCPKFNKQWQVQGYPLRLQQEPDITKVLRTIGAPGQYKEVVFCGFGEPTLRL
;
A
#
# COMPACT_ATOMS: atom_id res chain seq x y z
N MET A 1 26.00 -3.10 11.07
CA MET A 1 24.82 -3.97 10.94
C MET A 1 23.77 -3.33 11.82
N ASP A 2 22.64 -2.91 11.24
CA ASP A 2 21.33 -2.69 11.88
C ASP A 2 20.47 -1.79 10.99
N MET A 3 19.36 -2.33 10.48
CA MET A 3 18.05 -1.66 10.36
C MET A 3 17.05 -2.64 9.72
N ASN A 4 16.22 -3.23 10.58
CA ASN A 4 14.94 -3.91 10.35
C ASN A 4 14.58 -4.28 8.89
N ALA A 5 14.58 -5.58 8.63
CA ALA A 5 13.75 -6.17 7.59
C ALA A 5 12.26 -6.09 8.00
N GLN A 6 11.69 -4.88 8.01
CA GLN A 6 10.25 -4.70 8.05
C GLN A 6 9.72 -5.04 6.64
N GLY A 7 8.87 -6.06 6.53
CA GLY A 7 8.25 -6.43 5.25
C GLY A 7 7.41 -5.29 4.65
N ASP A 8 7.07 -5.42 3.37
CA ASP A 8 6.25 -4.45 2.63
C ASP A 8 4.99 -3.99 3.39
N VAL A 9 4.72 -2.67 3.37
CA VAL A 9 3.49 -2.09 3.91
C VAL A 9 2.33 -2.37 2.94
N ILE A 10 1.58 -3.44 3.22
CA ILE A 10 0.46 -3.91 2.39
C ILE A 10 -0.88 -3.33 2.85
N ALA A 11 -1.09 -3.20 4.16
CA ALA A 11 -2.22 -2.46 4.70
C ALA A 11 -1.75 -1.59 5.87
N TYR A 12 -2.33 -0.40 6.00
CA TYR A 12 -1.97 0.57 7.03
C TYR A 12 -3.19 1.38 7.44
N GLN A 13 -3.16 1.92 8.66
CA GLN A 13 -4.29 2.65 9.22
C GLN A 13 -4.03 4.15 9.23
N LEU A 14 -4.99 4.93 8.73
CA LEU A 14 -4.98 6.38 8.82
C LEU A 14 -6.41 6.87 9.04
N HIS A 15 -6.61 7.83 9.94
CA HIS A 15 -7.91 8.48 10.18
C HIS A 15 -9.08 7.52 10.52
N GLY A 16 -8.80 6.33 11.04
CA GLY A 16 -9.80 5.29 11.36
C GLY A 16 -10.20 4.39 10.18
N ASN A 17 -9.52 4.53 9.04
CA ASN A 17 -9.69 3.71 7.84
C ASN A 17 -8.51 2.74 7.68
N CYS A 18 -8.73 1.64 6.96
CA CYS A 18 -7.68 0.72 6.53
C CYS A 18 -7.38 0.95 5.04
N TYR A 19 -6.16 1.37 4.73
CA TYR A 19 -5.69 1.62 3.38
C TYR A 19 -4.90 0.41 2.89
N VAL A 20 -5.27 -0.12 1.73
CA VAL A 20 -4.70 -1.35 1.15
C VAL A 20 -3.84 -0.98 -0.06
N ASN A 21 -2.55 -1.24 0.03
CA ASN A 21 -1.52 -0.98 -0.98
C ASN A 21 -1.23 -2.27 -1.77
N LEU A 22 -1.95 -2.45 -2.89
CA LEU A 22 -1.97 -3.73 -3.63
C LEU A 22 -0.86 -3.89 -4.66
N THR A 23 -0.40 -2.80 -5.28
CA THR A 23 0.52 -2.87 -6.42
C THR A 23 1.31 -1.58 -6.62
N ASN A 24 2.49 -1.68 -7.23
CA ASN A 24 3.24 -0.52 -7.74
C ASN A 24 2.84 -0.15 -9.18
N HIS A 25 2.17 -1.06 -9.90
CA HIS A 25 1.83 -0.92 -11.32
C HIS A 25 0.70 0.08 -11.51
N CYS A 26 0.79 0.91 -12.54
CA CYS A 26 -0.25 1.83 -12.97
C CYS A 26 -0.15 1.98 -14.48
N THR A 27 -1.27 2.04 -15.18
CA THR A 27 -1.31 2.30 -16.63
C THR A 27 -0.97 3.75 -16.97
N LEU A 28 -0.98 4.63 -15.98
CA LEU A 28 -0.67 6.05 -16.12
C LEU A 28 0.74 6.40 -15.64
N ARG A 29 1.29 7.46 -16.24
CA ARG A 29 2.54 8.10 -15.83
C ARG A 29 2.32 9.57 -15.47
N CYS A 30 1.46 9.81 -14.47
CA CYS A 30 1.09 11.17 -14.06
C CYS A 30 2.32 11.99 -13.67
N GLN A 31 2.43 13.22 -14.18
CA GLN A 31 3.55 14.13 -13.90
C GLN A 31 3.73 14.41 -12.40
N PHE A 32 2.63 14.41 -11.65
CA PHE A 32 2.61 14.68 -10.21
C PHE A 32 2.76 13.43 -9.33
N CYS A 33 2.90 12.22 -9.90
CA CYS A 33 2.96 11.01 -9.08
C CYS A 33 4.31 10.91 -8.34
N PRO A 34 4.31 10.86 -6.98
CA PRO A 34 5.55 10.88 -6.20
C PRO A 34 6.54 9.75 -6.52
N LYS A 35 6.02 8.59 -6.95
CA LYS A 35 6.82 7.40 -7.28
C LYS A 35 7.85 7.65 -8.39
N PHE A 36 7.53 8.53 -9.35
CA PHE A 36 8.44 8.90 -10.43
C PHE A 36 9.49 9.93 -10.02
N ASN A 37 9.30 10.57 -8.87
CA ASN A 37 10.26 11.48 -8.23
C ASN A 37 11.02 10.80 -7.08
N LYS A 38 11.06 9.45 -7.08
CA LYS A 38 11.71 8.63 -6.05
C LYS A 38 11.15 8.82 -4.63
N GLN A 39 9.97 9.40 -4.50
CA GLN A 39 9.28 9.52 -3.22
C GLN A 39 8.21 8.43 -3.09
N TRP A 40 8.42 7.55 -2.12
CA TRP A 40 7.58 6.37 -1.89
C TRP A 40 6.96 6.36 -0.50
N GLN A 41 6.84 7.53 0.12
CA GLN A 41 6.30 7.66 1.46
C GLN A 41 5.00 8.47 1.43
N VAL A 42 4.02 8.02 2.21
CA VAL A 42 2.77 8.75 2.48
C VAL A 42 2.57 8.76 3.99
N GLN A 43 2.51 9.94 4.61
CA GLN A 43 2.27 10.09 6.05
C GLN A 43 3.20 9.20 6.92
N GLY A 44 4.46 9.05 6.53
CA GLY A 44 5.45 8.21 7.22
C GLY A 44 5.43 6.71 6.86
N TYR A 45 4.48 6.24 6.06
CA TYR A 45 4.42 4.86 5.58
C TYR A 45 5.24 4.68 4.28
N PRO A 46 6.26 3.81 4.25
CA PRO A 46 6.96 3.44 3.01
C PRO A 46 6.10 2.47 2.18
N LEU A 47 5.53 2.95 1.08
CA LEU A 47 4.58 2.20 0.25
C LEU A 47 5.22 1.50 -0.96
N ARG A 48 6.54 1.59 -1.14
CA ARG A 48 7.21 0.84 -2.22
C ARG A 48 7.18 -0.65 -1.89
N LEU A 49 6.43 -1.42 -2.67
CA LEU A 49 6.42 -2.87 -2.57
C LEU A 49 7.70 -3.45 -3.20
N GLN A 50 8.39 -4.35 -2.51
CA GLN A 50 9.47 -5.15 -3.10
C GLN A 50 8.90 -6.22 -4.04
N GLN A 51 7.73 -6.76 -3.69
CA GLN A 51 7.01 -7.72 -4.50
C GLN A 51 5.50 -7.49 -4.40
N GLU A 52 4.80 -7.90 -5.44
CA GLU A 52 3.34 -7.92 -5.47
C GLU A 52 2.80 -8.86 -4.38
N PRO A 53 1.97 -8.38 -3.42
CA PRO A 53 1.45 -9.21 -2.35
C PRO A 53 0.48 -10.25 -2.88
N ASP A 54 0.49 -11.44 -2.26
CA ASP A 54 -0.54 -12.46 -2.46
C ASP A 54 -1.79 -12.13 -1.64
N ILE A 55 -2.93 -12.72 -2.03
CA ILE A 55 -4.22 -12.46 -1.40
C ILE A 55 -4.25 -12.88 0.08
N THR A 56 -3.56 -13.95 0.45
CA THR A 56 -3.51 -14.43 1.84
C THR A 56 -2.78 -13.42 2.73
N LYS A 57 -1.70 -12.84 2.24
CA LYS A 57 -0.94 -11.79 2.92
C LYS A 57 -1.77 -10.52 3.07
N VAL A 58 -2.47 -10.09 2.00
CA VAL A 58 -3.38 -8.93 2.05
C VAL A 58 -4.44 -9.12 3.14
N LEU A 59 -5.18 -10.23 3.10
CA LEU A 59 -6.24 -10.51 4.07
C LEU A 59 -5.70 -10.60 5.50
N ARG A 60 -4.53 -11.22 5.69
CA ARG A 60 -3.87 -11.31 7.00
C ARG A 60 -3.48 -9.93 7.53
N THR A 61 -2.99 -9.03 6.69
CA THR A 61 -2.58 -7.68 7.11
C THR A 61 -3.79 -6.77 7.40
N ILE A 62 -4.90 -6.93 6.68
CA ILE A 62 -6.15 -6.20 6.97
C ILE A 62 -6.73 -6.63 8.33
N GLY A 63 -6.72 -7.93 8.64
CA GLY A 63 -7.27 -8.46 9.88
C GLY A 63 -8.79 -8.40 9.91
N ALA A 64 -9.38 -7.87 10.99
CA ALA A 64 -10.83 -7.79 11.17
C ALA A 64 -11.39 -6.48 10.57
N PRO A 65 -12.05 -6.50 9.39
CA PRO A 65 -12.41 -5.28 8.67
C PRO A 65 -13.47 -4.43 9.40
N GLY A 66 -14.31 -5.04 10.26
CA GLY A 66 -15.34 -4.33 11.02
C GLY A 66 -14.81 -3.34 12.07
N GLN A 67 -13.49 -3.29 12.29
CA GLN A 67 -12.84 -2.32 13.17
C GLN A 67 -12.60 -0.96 12.49
N TYR A 68 -12.68 -0.92 11.16
CA TYR A 68 -12.42 0.27 10.36
C TYR A 68 -13.73 0.90 9.90
N LYS A 69 -13.73 2.23 9.70
CA LYS A 69 -14.86 2.90 9.06
C LYS A 69 -14.96 2.52 7.58
N GLU A 70 -13.82 2.45 6.91
CA GLU A 70 -13.70 2.11 5.49
C GLU A 70 -12.47 1.25 5.22
N VAL A 71 -12.55 0.42 4.18
CA VAL A 71 -11.40 -0.25 3.56
C VAL A 71 -11.17 0.40 2.19
N VAL A 72 -10.02 1.05 2.02
CA VAL A 72 -9.70 1.89 0.86
C VAL A 72 -8.56 1.26 0.07
N PHE A 73 -8.85 0.78 -1.13
CA PHE A 73 -7.82 0.31 -2.05
C PHE A 73 -7.09 1.52 -2.66
N CYS A 74 -5.80 1.65 -2.37
CA CYS A 74 -5.00 2.81 -2.78
C CYS A 74 -3.52 2.42 -2.92
N GLY A 75 -2.62 3.42 -2.91
CA GLY A 75 -1.18 3.26 -3.00
C GLY A 75 -0.61 4.12 -4.12
N PHE A 76 0.58 3.75 -4.59
CA PHE A 76 1.20 4.40 -5.75
C PHE A 76 0.89 3.68 -7.08
N GLY A 77 0.28 2.50 -7.03
CA GLY A 77 -0.27 1.81 -8.19
C GLY A 77 -1.74 2.11 -8.42
N GLU A 78 -2.27 1.54 -9.51
CA GLU A 78 -3.68 1.52 -9.88
C GLU A 78 -4.33 0.25 -9.30
N PRO A 79 -5.17 0.34 -8.26
CA PRO A 79 -5.70 -0.84 -7.59
C PRO A 79 -6.54 -1.73 -8.51
N THR A 80 -7.26 -1.16 -9.49
CA THR A 80 -8.13 -1.93 -10.39
C THR A 80 -7.40 -2.93 -11.28
N LEU A 81 -6.06 -2.84 -11.38
CA LEU A 81 -5.26 -3.87 -12.06
C LEU A 81 -5.13 -5.17 -11.26
N ARG A 82 -5.54 -5.19 -9.98
CA ARG A 82 -5.42 -6.34 -9.06
C ARG A 82 -6.63 -6.57 -8.14
N LEU A 83 -7.82 -6.05 -8.50
CA LEU A 83 -9.08 -6.34 -7.81
C LEU A 83 -9.77 -7.60 -8.34
#